data_AF-X0V6E6-F1
#
_entry.id   AF-X0V6E6-F1
#
_cell.length_a   1.000
_cell.length_b   1.000
_cell.length_c   1.000
_cell.angle_alpha   90.00
_cell.angle_beta   90.00
_cell.angle_gamma   90.00
#
_symmetry.space_group_name_H-M   'P 1'
#
loop_
_entity.id
_entity.type
_entity.pdbx_description
1 polymer ?
#
loop_
_entity_poly.entity_id
_entity_poly.type
_entity_poly.pdbx_seq_one_letter_code
_entity_poly.pdbx_strand_id
1 'polypeptide(L)'
;IYRIACTLILIIQYVVVRQTEPSRLSYLHAYFISVIVGGMIALMTVNLGGFDSSYYAGLNLVIVGVNLWMPWKALHSAINSFIVIGMYASLNAIAGQDYTPSILINNLFFLCATAIIAVSINHVKHKLVKKEFYLLVELKKARDALWSEMELAKRIQTALLPLKEKMKGFDIAATMVPAKEVGGDYYDIMETPKRDKWVAIGDVSGHGVDSGLIMMMAQTSIMSMVNNLTDCKPSEVLNSVNRVIRENISRLGSDYYMTMMAIRLDEDQMTIAGKHQDVLIY
;
A
#
# COMPACT_ATOMS: atom_id res chain seq x y z
N ILE A 1 -6.01 47.80 15.62
CA ILE A 1 -7.33 47.29 15.17
C ILE A 1 -7.19 46.21 14.10
N TYR A 2 -6.60 46.50 12.93
CA TYR A 2 -6.42 45.51 11.83
C TYR A 2 -5.85 44.16 12.25
N ARG A 3 -4.80 44.15 13.10
CA ARG A 3 -4.14 42.92 13.56
C ARG A 3 -5.09 42.02 14.37
N ILE A 4 -5.79 42.59 15.35
CA ILE A 4 -6.73 41.85 16.21
C ILE A 4 -7.89 41.31 15.38
N ALA A 5 -8.45 42.12 14.48
CA ALA A 5 -9.53 41.70 13.58
C ALA A 5 -9.09 40.55 12.66
N CYS A 6 -7.90 40.65 12.05
CA CYS A 6 -7.34 39.60 11.20
C CYS A 6 -7.16 38.29 11.97
N THR A 7 -6.55 38.33 13.17
CA THR A 7 -6.36 37.14 14.01
C THR A 7 -7.68 36.48 14.38
N LEU A 8 -8.70 37.25 14.77
CA LEU A 8 -10.01 36.70 15.11
C LEU A 8 -10.67 36.01 13.91
N ILE A 9 -10.63 36.64 12.72
CA ILE A 9 -11.20 36.04 11.51
C ILE A 9 -10.46 34.76 11.11
N LEU A 10 -9.13 34.73 11.24
CA LEU A 10 -8.34 33.52 10.97
C LEU A 10 -8.64 32.38 11.94
N ILE A 11 -8.86 32.68 13.23
CA ILE A 11 -9.27 31.66 14.22
C ILE A 11 -10.62 31.06 13.84
N ILE A 12 -11.59 31.91 13.48
CA ILE A 12 -12.92 31.45 13.01
C ILE A 12 -12.76 30.57 11.77
N GLN A 13 -11.97 31.02 10.79
CA GLN A 13 -11.74 30.27 9.56
C GLN A 13 -11.04 28.93 9.82
N TYR A 14 -10.11 28.87 10.76
CA TYR A 14 -9.47 27.62 11.17
C TYR A 14 -10.48 26.62 11.73
N VAL A 15 -11.41 27.08 12.58
CA VAL A 15 -12.48 26.22 13.13
C VAL A 15 -13.38 25.70 12.01
N VAL A 16 -13.77 26.57 11.06
CA VAL A 16 -14.58 26.18 9.90
C VAL A 16 -13.86 25.13 9.05
N VAL A 17 -12.60 25.36 8.70
CA VAL A 17 -11.79 24.44 7.88
C VAL A 17 -11.61 23.08 8.56
N ARG A 18 -11.51 23.05 9.89
CA ARG A 18 -11.40 21.80 10.66
C ARG A 18 -12.69 20.98 10.65
N GLN A 19 -13.84 21.63 10.48
CA GLN A 19 -15.16 20.99 10.49
C GLN A 19 -15.67 20.65 9.08
N THR A 20 -15.09 21.24 8.03
CA THR A 20 -15.48 20.94 6.64
C THR A 20 -14.75 19.73 6.07
N GLU A 21 -15.49 18.82 5.45
CA GLU A 21 -14.90 17.71 4.72
C GLU A 21 -14.16 18.19 3.46
N PRO A 22 -13.06 17.50 3.06
CA PRO A 22 -12.37 17.80 1.82
C PRO A 22 -13.30 17.66 0.62
N SER A 23 -13.52 18.75 -0.11
CA SER A 23 -14.38 18.80 -1.29
C SER A 23 -13.68 19.48 -2.44
N ARG A 24 -14.29 19.44 -3.64
CA ARG A 24 -13.78 20.19 -4.81
C ARG A 24 -13.71 21.69 -4.54
N LEU A 25 -14.46 22.22 -3.57
CA LEU A 25 -14.51 23.64 -3.24
C LEU A 25 -13.55 24.02 -2.11
N SER A 26 -12.78 23.09 -1.53
CA SER A 26 -11.87 23.38 -0.42
C SER A 26 -10.81 24.45 -0.74
N TYR A 27 -10.49 24.66 -2.01
CA TYR A 27 -9.59 25.74 -2.44
C TYR A 27 -10.17 27.14 -2.19
N LEU A 28 -11.48 27.30 -2.00
CA LEU A 28 -12.11 28.59 -1.68
C LEU A 28 -11.66 29.12 -0.31
N HIS A 29 -11.40 28.23 0.65
CA HIS A 29 -10.86 28.63 1.95
C HIS A 29 -9.49 29.31 1.81
N ALA A 30 -8.67 28.88 0.84
CA ALA A 30 -7.38 29.50 0.53
C ALA A 30 -7.55 30.94 0.03
N TYR A 31 -8.47 31.13 -0.92
CA TYR A 31 -8.78 32.47 -1.44
C TYR A 31 -9.29 33.40 -0.35
N PHE A 32 -10.19 32.90 0.50
CA PHE A 32 -10.72 33.66 1.62
C PHE A 32 -9.62 34.14 2.57
N ILE A 33 -8.69 33.24 2.94
CA ILE A 33 -7.53 33.58 3.77
C ILE A 33 -6.67 34.65 3.10
N SER A 34 -6.34 34.48 1.80
CA SER A 34 -5.53 35.46 1.07
C SER A 34 -6.19 36.84 1.00
N VAL A 35 -7.51 36.90 0.78
CA VAL A 35 -8.26 38.16 0.70
C VAL A 35 -8.26 38.87 2.05
N ILE A 36 -8.53 38.14 3.15
CA ILE A 36 -8.57 38.75 4.48
C ILE A 36 -7.19 39.20 4.93
N VAL A 37 -6.20 38.32 4.88
CA VAL A 37 -4.85 38.64 5.36
C VAL A 37 -4.19 39.67 4.44
N GLY A 38 -4.26 39.45 3.13
CA GLY A 38 -3.73 40.38 2.14
C GLY A 38 -4.42 41.74 2.17
N GLY A 39 -5.75 41.77 2.28
CA GLY A 39 -6.52 43.00 2.39
C GLY A 39 -6.22 43.78 3.68
N MET A 40 -6.10 43.10 4.83
CA MET A 40 -5.73 43.74 6.09
C MET A 40 -4.30 44.33 6.05
N ILE A 41 -3.35 43.63 5.44
CA ILE A 41 -1.98 44.15 5.26
C ILE A 41 -2.00 45.34 4.29
N ALA A 42 -2.75 45.26 3.18
CA ALA A 42 -2.88 46.37 2.24
C ALA A 42 -3.54 47.62 2.88
N LEU A 43 -4.54 47.45 3.76
CA LEU A 43 -5.09 48.57 4.54
C LEU A 43 -4.08 49.14 5.55
N MET A 44 -3.16 48.31 6.07
CA MET A 44 -2.08 48.81 6.91
C MET A 44 -1.06 49.64 6.11
N THR A 45 -0.76 49.28 4.86
CA THR A 45 0.14 50.11 4.03
C THR A 45 -0.44 51.49 3.82
N VAL A 46 -1.75 51.57 3.51
CA VAL A 46 -2.48 52.85 3.36
C VAL A 46 -2.29 53.75 4.58
N ASN A 47 -2.43 53.21 5.79
CA ASN A 47 -2.32 54.02 7.02
C ASN A 47 -0.88 54.36 7.42
N LEU A 48 0.12 53.66 6.87
CA LEU A 48 1.52 53.72 7.31
C LEU A 48 2.45 54.23 6.20
N GLY A 49 1.96 55.14 5.36
CA GLY A 49 2.74 55.80 4.30
C GLY A 49 2.43 55.33 2.88
N GLY A 50 1.24 54.77 2.65
CA GLY A 50 0.75 54.42 1.31
C GLY A 50 1.67 53.43 0.58
N PHE A 51 2.04 53.77 -0.65
CA PHE A 51 2.96 52.99 -1.47
C PHE A 51 4.40 52.95 -0.94
N ASP A 52 4.80 53.92 -0.11
CA ASP A 52 6.15 53.98 0.46
C ASP A 52 6.26 53.13 1.75
N SER A 53 5.16 52.53 2.20
CA SER A 53 5.11 51.69 3.40
C SER A 53 5.85 50.36 3.23
N SER A 54 6.77 50.06 4.14
CA SER A 54 7.49 48.77 4.16
C SER A 54 6.61 47.55 4.48
N TYR A 55 5.37 47.77 4.94
CA TYR A 55 4.42 46.69 5.24
C TYR A 55 3.98 45.90 4.00
N TYR A 56 4.21 46.41 2.78
CA TYR A 56 3.96 45.67 1.54
C TYR A 56 4.70 44.31 1.52
N ALA A 57 5.87 44.23 2.17
CA ALA A 57 6.66 43.00 2.22
C ALA A 57 5.89 41.83 2.87
N GLY A 58 4.96 42.12 3.78
CA GLY A 58 4.08 41.11 4.37
C GLY A 58 3.16 40.42 3.36
N LEU A 59 2.83 41.07 2.25
CA LEU A 59 2.02 40.49 1.17
C LEU A 59 2.77 39.38 0.43
N ASN A 60 4.11 39.46 0.33
CA ASN A 60 4.92 38.37 -0.22
C ASN A 60 4.75 37.09 0.59
N LEU A 61 4.66 37.19 1.92
CA LEU A 61 4.43 36.02 2.78
C LEU A 61 3.05 35.40 2.54
N VAL A 62 2.03 36.21 2.26
CA VAL A 62 0.69 35.71 1.90
C VAL A 62 0.73 34.97 0.56
N ILE A 63 1.39 35.55 -0.44
CA ILE A 63 1.56 34.94 -1.77
C ILE A 63 2.30 33.60 -1.65
N VAL A 64 3.44 33.57 -0.97
CA VAL A 64 4.23 32.33 -0.81
C VAL A 64 3.49 31.32 0.05
N GLY A 65 2.97 31.73 1.21
CA GLY A 65 2.33 30.84 2.18
C GLY A 65 1.13 30.12 1.60
N VAL A 66 0.22 30.83 0.92
CA VAL A 66 -0.97 30.16 0.38
C VAL A 66 -0.61 29.27 -0.81
N ASN A 67 0.28 29.72 -1.69
CA ASN A 67 0.67 28.97 -2.89
C ASN A 67 1.53 27.74 -2.58
N LEU A 68 2.36 27.78 -1.54
CA LEU A 68 3.23 26.67 -1.17
C LEU A 68 2.46 25.57 -0.45
N TRP A 69 1.42 25.90 0.31
CA TRP A 69 0.69 24.93 1.12
C TRP A 69 -0.49 24.29 0.37
N MET A 70 -1.16 25.04 -0.51
CA MET A 70 -2.33 24.52 -1.22
C MET A 70 -1.96 23.65 -2.44
N PRO A 71 -2.51 22.43 -2.57
CA PRO A 71 -2.23 21.53 -3.69
C PRO A 71 -3.09 21.85 -4.93
N TRP A 72 -3.18 23.12 -5.32
CA TRP A 72 -3.99 23.58 -6.45
C TRP A 72 -3.19 23.77 -7.74
N LYS A 73 -3.88 23.98 -8.86
CA LYS A 73 -3.25 24.25 -10.15
C LYS A 73 -2.53 25.60 -10.15
N ALA A 74 -1.49 25.74 -10.98
CA ALA A 74 -0.76 27.00 -11.16
C ALA A 74 -1.67 28.20 -11.51
N LEU A 75 -2.78 27.97 -12.22
CA LEU A 75 -3.79 28.99 -12.50
C LEU A 75 -4.33 29.63 -11.22
N HIS A 76 -4.65 28.83 -10.20
CA HIS A 76 -5.17 29.36 -8.94
C HIS A 76 -4.13 30.16 -8.17
N SER A 77 -2.87 29.72 -8.23
CA SER A 77 -1.73 30.48 -7.68
C SER A 77 -1.56 31.83 -8.38
N ALA A 78 -1.77 31.90 -9.70
CA ALA A 78 -1.70 33.14 -10.45
C ALA A 78 -2.85 34.09 -10.08
N ILE A 79 -4.09 33.58 -10.03
CA ILE A 79 -5.26 34.34 -9.60
C ILE A 79 -5.08 34.87 -8.18
N ASN A 80 -4.62 34.02 -7.25
CA ASN A 80 -4.39 34.41 -5.86
C ASN A 80 -3.36 35.55 -5.75
N SER A 81 -2.25 35.43 -6.47
CA SER A 81 -1.21 36.46 -6.48
C SER A 81 -1.71 37.76 -7.10
N PHE A 82 -2.49 37.68 -8.18
CA PHE A 82 -3.13 38.83 -8.80
C PHE A 82 -4.10 39.55 -7.85
N ILE A 83 -4.90 38.80 -7.08
CA ILE A 83 -5.80 39.36 -6.07
C ILE A 83 -5.00 40.12 -5.00
N VAL A 84 -3.92 39.54 -4.47
CA VAL A 84 -3.10 40.19 -3.44
C VAL A 84 -2.43 41.46 -3.95
N ILE A 85 -1.83 41.41 -5.15
CA ILE A 85 -1.19 42.58 -5.79
C ILE A 85 -2.24 43.65 -6.12
N GLY A 86 -3.40 43.24 -6.64
CA GLY A 86 -4.51 44.12 -6.98
C GLY A 86 -5.09 44.85 -5.76
N MET A 87 -5.23 44.17 -4.62
CA MET A 87 -5.66 44.80 -3.36
C MET A 87 -4.66 45.86 -2.89
N TYR A 88 -3.35 45.58 -2.98
CA TYR A 88 -2.32 46.56 -2.66
C TYR A 88 -2.39 47.78 -3.59
N ALA A 89 -2.43 47.57 -4.91
CA ALA A 89 -2.45 48.66 -5.88
C ALA A 89 -3.72 49.52 -5.76
N SER A 90 -4.89 48.89 -5.69
CA SER A 90 -6.18 49.59 -5.66
C SER A 90 -6.40 50.38 -4.37
N LEU A 91 -6.15 49.78 -3.20
CA LEU A 91 -6.40 50.46 -1.91
C LEU A 91 -5.49 51.67 -1.71
N ASN A 92 -4.21 51.58 -2.08
CA ASN A 92 -3.28 52.71 -1.98
C ASN A 92 -3.55 53.78 -3.06
N ALA A 93 -3.96 53.39 -4.27
CA ALA A 93 -4.36 54.36 -5.30
C ALA A 93 -5.61 55.15 -4.90
N ILE A 94 -6.61 54.49 -4.30
CA ILE A 94 -7.84 55.15 -3.82
C ILE A 94 -7.55 56.10 -2.67
N ALA A 95 -6.60 55.77 -1.79
CA ALA A 95 -6.22 56.62 -0.68
C ALA A 95 -5.54 57.93 -1.11
N GLY A 96 -4.91 57.96 -2.29
CA GLY A 96 -4.39 59.18 -2.91
C GLY A 96 -3.28 59.89 -2.12
N GLN A 97 -2.50 59.16 -1.31
CA GLN A 97 -1.35 59.73 -0.59
C GLN A 97 -0.19 60.02 -1.53
N ASP A 98 0.62 61.03 -1.20
CA ASP A 98 1.88 61.27 -1.90
C ASP A 98 2.81 60.06 -1.76
N TYR A 99 3.47 59.70 -2.86
CA TYR A 99 4.38 58.56 -2.90
C TYR A 99 5.55 58.80 -3.83
N THR A 100 6.61 58.05 -3.63
CA THR A 100 7.80 58.10 -4.48
C THR A 100 7.68 57.05 -5.59
N PRO A 101 7.65 57.43 -6.89
CA PRO A 101 7.45 56.48 -7.98
C PRO A 101 8.48 55.33 -8.03
N SER A 102 9.72 55.59 -7.65
CA SER A 102 10.77 54.57 -7.60
C SER A 102 10.49 53.48 -6.55
N ILE A 103 9.95 53.85 -5.39
CA ILE A 103 9.59 52.91 -4.32
C ILE A 103 8.40 52.05 -4.76
N LEU A 104 7.40 52.65 -5.40
CA LEU A 104 6.27 51.91 -5.98
C LEU A 104 6.73 50.86 -6.99
N ILE A 105 7.60 51.24 -7.94
CA ILE A 105 8.14 50.32 -8.95
C ILE A 105 8.90 49.17 -8.28
N ASN A 106 9.74 49.46 -7.29
CA ASN A 106 10.46 48.44 -6.54
C ASN A 106 9.51 47.47 -5.82
N ASN A 107 8.51 48.00 -5.11
CA ASN A 107 7.55 47.19 -4.37
C ASN A 107 6.74 46.27 -5.30
N LEU A 108 6.26 46.80 -6.42
CA LEU A 108 5.55 46.01 -7.44
C LEU A 108 6.47 44.97 -8.10
N PHE A 109 7.73 45.32 -8.37
CA PHE A 109 8.71 44.36 -8.90
C PHE A 109 8.87 43.16 -7.94
N PHE A 110 9.05 43.40 -6.64
CA PHE A 110 9.19 42.32 -5.65
C PHE A 110 7.93 41.45 -5.54
N LEU A 111 6.75 42.07 -5.56
CA LEU A 111 5.48 41.34 -5.50
C LEU A 111 5.26 40.47 -6.76
N CYS A 112 5.53 41.02 -7.95
CA CYS A 112 5.44 40.30 -9.21
C CYS A 112 6.48 39.17 -9.30
N ALA A 113 7.72 39.41 -8.89
CA ALA A 113 8.77 38.39 -8.85
C ALA A 113 8.37 37.23 -7.93
N THR A 114 7.86 37.54 -6.74
CA THR A 114 7.37 36.53 -5.78
C THR A 114 6.19 35.74 -6.35
N ALA A 115 5.26 36.40 -7.04
CA ALA A 115 4.14 35.76 -7.71
C ALA A 115 4.60 34.77 -8.79
N ILE A 116 5.55 35.18 -9.64
CA ILE A 116 6.11 34.32 -10.71
C ILE A 116 6.80 33.09 -10.12
N ILE A 117 7.61 33.29 -9.06
CA ILE A 117 8.29 32.19 -8.35
C ILE A 117 7.25 31.24 -7.75
N ALA A 118 6.25 31.76 -7.04
CA ALA A 118 5.22 30.96 -6.39
C ALA A 118 4.40 30.14 -7.40
N VAL A 119 4.01 30.74 -8.53
CA VAL A 119 3.28 30.06 -9.61
C VAL A 119 4.13 28.97 -10.25
N SER A 120 5.41 29.25 -10.52
CA SER A 120 6.35 28.31 -11.13
C SER A 120 6.59 27.09 -10.24
N ILE A 121 6.86 27.33 -8.95
CA ILE A 121 7.05 26.27 -7.95
C ILE A 121 5.77 25.43 -7.82
N ASN A 122 4.61 26.08 -7.71
CA ASN A 122 3.35 25.38 -7.58
C ASN A 122 2.99 24.55 -8.83
N HIS A 123 3.38 25.00 -10.03
CA HIS A 123 3.23 24.22 -11.26
C HIS A 123 4.00 22.89 -11.17
N VAL A 124 5.28 22.95 -10.77
CA VAL A 124 6.13 21.75 -10.61
C VAL A 124 5.59 20.86 -9.49
N LYS A 125 5.28 21.44 -8.33
CA LYS A 125 4.70 20.70 -7.18
C LYS A 125 3.43 19.95 -7.58
N HIS A 126 2.49 20.62 -8.25
CA HIS A 126 1.24 20.00 -8.67
C HIS A 126 1.48 18.83 -9.64
N LYS A 127 2.43 18.97 -10.56
CA LYS A 127 2.81 17.90 -11.50
C LYS A 127 3.44 16.71 -10.77
N LEU A 128 4.31 16.95 -9.78
CA LEU A 128 4.94 15.91 -8.97
C LEU A 128 3.92 15.13 -8.14
N VAL A 129 3.07 15.83 -7.38
CA VAL A 129 2.02 15.20 -6.56
C VAL A 129 1.06 14.38 -7.42
N LYS A 130 0.69 14.89 -8.61
CA LYS A 130 -0.16 14.14 -9.55
C LYS A 130 0.54 12.87 -10.05
N LYS A 131 1.84 12.93 -10.37
CA LYS A 131 2.62 11.75 -10.79
C LYS A 131 2.72 10.72 -9.66
N GLU A 132 3.02 11.18 -8.44
CA GLU A 132 3.06 10.33 -7.25
C GLU A 132 1.74 9.60 -7.02
N PHE A 133 0.61 10.32 -7.12
CA PHE A 133 -0.72 9.70 -7.00
C PHE A 133 -0.94 8.58 -8.03
N TYR A 134 -0.58 8.78 -9.30
CA TYR A 134 -0.73 7.72 -10.32
C TYR A 134 0.16 6.50 -10.03
N LEU A 135 1.41 6.73 -9.65
CA LEU A 135 2.33 5.65 -9.30
C LEU A 135 1.83 4.85 -8.09
N LEU A 136 1.27 5.51 -7.07
CA LEU A 136 0.67 4.85 -5.91
C LEU A 136 -0.55 4.00 -6.30
N VAL A 137 -1.41 4.51 -7.20
CA VAL A 137 -2.56 3.75 -7.70
C VAL A 137 -2.12 2.53 -8.49
N GLU A 138 -1.11 2.65 -9.35
CA GLU A 138 -0.56 1.55 -10.14
C GLU A 138 0.11 0.49 -9.26
N LEU A 139 0.93 0.92 -8.30
CA LEU A 139 1.55 0.03 -7.31
C LEU A 139 0.49 -0.73 -6.51
N LYS A 140 -0.56 -0.05 -6.07
CA LYS A 140 -1.67 -0.68 -5.35
C LYS A 140 -2.35 -1.74 -6.21
N LYS A 141 -2.65 -1.44 -7.48
CA LYS A 141 -3.26 -2.40 -8.41
C LYS A 141 -2.37 -3.63 -8.64
N ALA A 142 -1.08 -3.43 -8.87
CA ALA A 142 -0.14 -4.54 -9.08
C ALA A 142 -0.05 -5.44 -7.84
N ARG A 143 0.02 -4.84 -6.65
CA ARG A 143 0.02 -5.55 -5.37
C ARG A 143 -1.28 -6.33 -5.16
N ASP A 144 -2.43 -5.70 -5.38
CA ASP A 144 -3.73 -6.34 -5.19
C ASP A 144 -3.92 -7.51 -6.20
N ALA A 145 -3.37 -7.42 -7.41
CA ALA A 145 -3.35 -8.53 -8.38
C ALA A 145 -2.49 -9.71 -7.90
N LEU A 146 -1.26 -9.45 -7.43
CA LEU A 146 -0.38 -10.48 -6.87
C LEU A 146 -1.03 -11.19 -5.67
N TRP A 147 -1.67 -10.42 -4.78
CA TRP A 147 -2.40 -11.01 -3.65
C TRP A 147 -3.57 -11.90 -4.09
N SER A 148 -4.29 -11.52 -5.15
CA SER A 148 -5.35 -12.37 -5.69
C SER A 148 -4.82 -13.70 -6.23
N GLU A 149 -3.65 -13.72 -6.86
CA GLU A 149 -3.00 -14.95 -7.34
C GLU A 149 -2.54 -15.82 -6.17
N MET A 150 -1.97 -15.22 -5.12
CA MET A 150 -1.58 -15.93 -3.90
C MET A 150 -2.78 -16.50 -3.14
N GLU A 151 -3.90 -15.77 -3.06
CA GLU A 151 -5.13 -16.27 -2.44
C GLU A 151 -5.70 -17.46 -3.22
N LEU A 152 -5.65 -17.43 -4.54
CA LEU A 152 -6.03 -18.57 -5.38
C LEU A 152 -5.15 -19.79 -5.09
N ALA A 153 -3.83 -19.62 -5.07
CA ALA A 153 -2.89 -20.71 -4.76
C ALA A 153 -3.15 -21.30 -3.37
N LYS A 154 -3.41 -20.46 -2.36
CA LYS A 154 -3.78 -20.89 -1.02
C LYS A 154 -5.09 -21.68 -1.00
N ARG A 155 -6.12 -21.23 -1.73
CA ARG A 155 -7.40 -21.93 -1.84
C ARG A 155 -7.25 -23.31 -2.47
N ILE A 156 -6.46 -23.42 -3.54
CA ILE A 156 -6.15 -24.71 -4.19
C ILE A 156 -5.44 -25.63 -3.20
N GLN A 157 -4.38 -25.15 -2.53
CA GLN A 157 -3.64 -25.94 -1.55
C GLN A 157 -4.55 -26.43 -0.41
N THR A 158 -5.37 -25.54 0.15
CA THR A 158 -6.26 -25.86 1.28
C THR A 158 -7.35 -26.85 0.87
N ALA A 159 -7.90 -26.73 -0.35
CA ALA A 159 -8.93 -27.64 -0.85
C ALA A 159 -8.41 -29.07 -1.09
N LEU A 160 -7.09 -29.21 -1.31
CA LEU A 160 -6.45 -30.50 -1.51
C LEU A 160 -6.12 -31.21 -0.20
N LEU A 161 -5.95 -30.50 0.92
CA LEU A 161 -5.65 -31.14 2.20
C LEU A 161 -6.86 -31.89 2.77
N PRO A 162 -6.64 -32.96 3.56
CA PRO A 162 -7.73 -33.77 4.11
C PRO A 162 -8.65 -32.93 5.00
N LEU A 163 -9.96 -32.98 4.70
CA LEU A 163 -10.97 -32.13 5.35
C LEU A 163 -11.38 -32.63 6.75
N LYS A 164 -11.20 -33.93 7.06
CA LYS A 164 -11.57 -34.56 8.35
C LYS A 164 -10.73 -35.80 8.64
N GLU A 165 -10.21 -35.87 9.86
CA GLU A 165 -9.42 -36.99 10.41
C GLU A 165 -10.33 -38.17 10.80
N LYS A 166 -10.81 -38.93 9.83
CA LYS A 166 -11.55 -40.17 10.14
C LYS A 166 -10.91 -41.34 9.42
N MET A 167 -10.33 -42.22 10.21
CA MET A 167 -9.81 -43.51 9.79
C MET A 167 -10.41 -44.58 10.70
N LYS A 168 -11.04 -45.59 10.12
CA LYS A 168 -11.76 -46.59 10.92
C LYS A 168 -10.82 -47.31 11.88
N GLY A 169 -11.13 -47.30 13.18
CA GLY A 169 -10.34 -48.01 14.20
C GLY A 169 -9.11 -47.26 14.72
N PHE A 170 -8.91 -46.00 14.30
CA PHE A 170 -7.88 -45.11 14.82
C PHE A 170 -8.51 -43.78 15.26
N ASP A 171 -8.00 -43.20 16.34
CA ASP A 171 -8.28 -41.82 16.72
C ASP A 171 -7.09 -40.97 16.24
N ILE A 172 -7.32 -40.03 15.34
CA ILE A 172 -6.27 -39.26 14.66
C ILE A 172 -6.56 -37.78 14.84
N ALA A 173 -5.51 -37.03 15.18
CA ALA A 173 -5.54 -35.57 15.25
C ALA A 173 -4.35 -34.99 14.48
N ALA A 174 -4.58 -33.95 13.68
CA ALA A 174 -3.57 -33.24 12.90
C ALA A 174 -3.89 -31.75 12.83
N THR A 175 -2.86 -30.93 12.63
CA THR A 175 -3.05 -29.51 12.33
C THR A 175 -1.92 -29.04 11.45
N MET A 176 -2.24 -28.18 10.49
CA MET A 176 -1.27 -27.54 9.62
C MET A 176 -1.49 -26.04 9.65
N VAL A 177 -0.47 -25.31 10.09
CA VAL A 177 -0.50 -23.84 10.21
C VAL A 177 0.60 -23.29 9.31
N PRO A 178 0.26 -22.88 8.07
CA PRO A 178 1.24 -22.32 7.15
C PRO A 178 1.90 -21.04 7.71
N ALA A 179 3.22 -20.93 7.60
CA ALA A 179 3.95 -19.71 7.99
C ALA A 179 3.70 -18.53 7.03
N LYS A 180 3.33 -18.82 5.78
CA LYS A 180 2.96 -17.86 4.72
C LYS A 180 1.62 -18.27 4.11
N GLU A 181 1.15 -17.54 3.10
CA GLU A 181 -0.11 -17.84 2.42
C GLU A 181 -0.12 -19.23 1.75
N VAL A 182 1.02 -19.71 1.25
CA VAL A 182 1.23 -21.05 0.66
C VAL A 182 2.48 -21.69 1.27
N GLY A 183 2.37 -22.94 1.72
CA GLY A 183 3.44 -23.69 2.41
C GLY A 183 4.04 -24.85 1.59
N GLY A 184 5.18 -25.38 2.02
CA GLY A 184 5.75 -26.64 1.52
C GLY A 184 5.30 -27.87 2.32
N ASP A 185 4.77 -27.64 3.52
CA ASP A 185 4.28 -28.66 4.45
C ASP A 185 3.16 -29.50 3.83
N TYR A 186 3.21 -30.79 4.13
CA TYR A 186 2.31 -31.80 3.63
C TYR A 186 1.95 -32.77 4.74
N TYR A 187 0.66 -33.06 4.87
CA TYR A 187 0.22 -34.28 5.52
C TYR A 187 -1.02 -34.81 4.81
N ASP A 188 -1.21 -36.12 4.86
CA ASP A 188 -2.42 -36.76 4.35
C ASP A 188 -2.76 -38.01 5.15
N ILE A 189 -4.07 -38.26 5.31
CA ILE A 189 -4.64 -39.37 6.07
C ILE A 189 -5.65 -40.06 5.14
N MET A 190 -5.32 -41.26 4.70
CA MET A 190 -6.06 -41.94 3.63
C MET A 190 -6.52 -43.33 4.09
N GLU A 191 -7.79 -43.63 3.85
CA GLU A 191 -8.34 -45.00 3.93
C GLU A 191 -8.76 -45.40 2.51
N THR A 192 -8.09 -46.41 1.93
CA THR A 192 -8.33 -46.80 0.54
C THR A 192 -9.66 -47.57 0.43
N PRO A 193 -10.25 -47.66 -0.77
CA PRO A 193 -11.42 -48.53 -1.00
C PRO A 193 -11.19 -50.00 -0.61
N LYS A 194 -9.92 -50.43 -0.55
CA LYS A 194 -9.49 -51.77 -0.19
C LYS A 194 -9.18 -51.93 1.31
N ARG A 195 -9.45 -50.90 2.11
CA ARG A 195 -9.24 -50.79 3.57
C ARG A 195 -7.79 -50.68 4.03
N ASP A 196 -6.86 -50.38 3.13
CA ASP A 196 -5.51 -50.02 3.52
C ASP A 196 -5.52 -48.62 4.14
N LYS A 197 -4.79 -48.43 5.23
CA LYS A 197 -4.76 -47.17 5.97
C LYS A 197 -3.38 -46.56 5.90
N TRP A 198 -3.32 -45.30 5.51
CA TRP A 198 -2.08 -44.60 5.22
C TRP A 198 -2.04 -43.25 5.91
N VAL A 199 -0.87 -42.91 6.44
CA VAL A 199 -0.52 -41.57 6.90
C VAL A 199 0.75 -41.16 6.18
N ALA A 200 0.76 -39.98 5.58
CA ALA A 200 1.95 -39.40 4.98
C ALA A 200 2.19 -38.01 5.57
N ILE A 201 3.45 -37.68 5.81
CA ILE A 201 3.88 -36.35 6.24
C ILE A 201 5.15 -35.97 5.48
N GLY A 202 5.30 -34.70 5.14
CA GLY A 202 6.53 -34.21 4.56
C GLY A 202 6.61 -32.70 4.48
N ASP A 203 7.77 -32.23 4.08
CA ASP A 203 8.06 -30.82 3.92
C ASP A 203 9.00 -30.61 2.73
N VAL A 204 8.62 -29.66 1.89
CA VAL A 204 9.38 -29.22 0.73
C VAL A 204 10.28 -28.08 1.15
N SER A 205 11.57 -28.16 0.80
CA SER A 205 12.50 -27.06 1.05
C SER A 205 12.02 -25.75 0.43
N GLY A 206 12.23 -24.63 1.14
CA GLY A 206 11.78 -23.32 0.70
C GLY A 206 10.37 -22.96 1.15
N HIS A 207 9.74 -22.02 0.44
CA HIS A 207 8.41 -21.51 0.81
C HIS A 207 7.71 -20.85 -0.40
N GLY A 208 6.39 -20.70 -0.30
CA GLY A 208 5.58 -19.97 -1.30
C GLY A 208 4.97 -20.90 -2.35
N VAL A 209 4.70 -20.36 -3.54
CA VAL A 209 3.92 -21.05 -4.58
C VAL A 209 4.68 -22.27 -5.14
N ASP A 210 5.99 -22.17 -5.35
CA ASP A 210 6.79 -23.25 -5.93
C ASP A 210 6.84 -24.49 -5.01
N SER A 211 7.06 -24.27 -3.70
CA SER A 211 7.05 -25.35 -2.71
C SER A 211 5.66 -25.98 -2.59
N GLY A 212 4.60 -25.16 -2.66
CA GLY A 212 3.22 -25.63 -2.69
C GLY A 212 2.92 -26.49 -3.93
N LEU A 213 3.46 -26.14 -5.09
CA LEU A 213 3.32 -26.92 -6.32
C LEU A 213 3.97 -28.30 -6.19
N ILE A 214 5.19 -28.37 -5.65
CA ILE A 214 5.88 -29.64 -5.41
C ILE A 214 5.12 -30.50 -4.41
N MET A 215 4.59 -29.89 -3.35
CA MET A 215 3.73 -30.58 -2.39
C MET A 215 2.52 -31.22 -3.07
N MET A 216 1.81 -30.48 -3.94
CA MET A 216 0.66 -31.00 -4.68
C MET A 216 1.03 -32.15 -5.63
N MET A 217 2.22 -32.10 -6.25
CA MET A 217 2.73 -33.22 -7.06
C MET A 217 2.96 -34.47 -6.20
N ALA A 218 3.56 -34.30 -5.01
CA ALA A 218 3.79 -35.38 -4.07
C ALA A 218 2.48 -36.03 -3.63
N GLN A 219 1.53 -35.21 -3.19
CA GLN A 219 0.20 -35.66 -2.80
C GLN A 219 -0.48 -36.46 -3.92
N THR A 220 -0.57 -35.88 -5.12
CA THR A 220 -1.27 -36.51 -6.24
C THR A 220 -0.62 -37.86 -6.59
N SER A 221 0.70 -37.94 -6.53
CA SER A 221 1.45 -39.17 -6.76
C SER A 221 1.18 -40.23 -5.67
N ILE A 222 1.10 -39.83 -4.40
CA ILE A 222 0.76 -40.75 -3.29
C ILE A 222 -0.66 -41.26 -3.46
N MET A 223 -1.62 -40.36 -3.63
CA MET A 223 -3.04 -40.71 -3.72
C MET A 223 -3.32 -41.63 -4.91
N SER A 224 -2.64 -41.40 -6.05
CA SER A 224 -2.75 -42.28 -7.22
C SER A 224 -2.18 -43.68 -6.97
N MET A 225 -1.02 -43.80 -6.32
CA MET A 225 -0.41 -45.10 -6.01
C MET A 225 -1.26 -45.89 -5.02
N VAL A 226 -1.63 -45.23 -3.92
CA VAL A 226 -2.32 -45.84 -2.78
C VAL A 226 -3.75 -46.27 -3.13
N ASN A 227 -4.45 -45.55 -4.00
CA ASN A 227 -5.80 -45.95 -4.42
C ASN A 227 -5.83 -47.07 -5.47
N ASN A 228 -4.78 -47.23 -6.28
CA ASN A 228 -4.79 -48.16 -7.41
C ASN A 228 -4.12 -49.50 -7.08
N LEU A 229 -3.03 -49.49 -6.31
CA LEU A 229 -2.25 -50.67 -5.99
C LEU A 229 -2.78 -51.38 -4.74
N THR A 230 -2.39 -52.64 -4.55
CA THR A 230 -2.65 -53.46 -3.35
C THR A 230 -1.33 -53.92 -2.78
N ASP A 231 -1.25 -54.05 -1.46
CA ASP A 231 -0.06 -54.55 -0.75
C ASP A 231 1.24 -53.76 -1.02
N CYS A 232 1.11 -52.53 -1.54
CA CYS A 232 2.24 -51.64 -1.73
C CYS A 232 2.90 -51.33 -0.38
N LYS A 233 4.23 -51.39 -0.38
CA LYS A 233 5.04 -51.00 0.79
C LYS A 233 5.26 -49.49 0.78
N PRO A 234 5.34 -48.84 1.97
CA PRO A 234 5.64 -47.41 2.03
C PRO A 234 6.90 -46.98 1.26
N SER A 235 7.93 -47.82 1.22
CA SER A 235 9.15 -47.57 0.44
C SER A 235 8.90 -47.50 -1.07
N GLU A 236 7.97 -48.30 -1.60
CA GLU A 236 7.63 -48.31 -3.02
C GLU A 236 6.85 -47.05 -3.40
N VAL A 237 5.95 -46.61 -2.52
CA VAL A 237 5.23 -45.33 -2.65
C VAL A 237 6.24 -44.18 -2.72
N LEU A 238 7.14 -44.07 -1.74
CA LEU A 238 8.13 -43.00 -1.70
C LEU A 238 9.10 -43.02 -2.89
N ASN A 239 9.52 -44.20 -3.36
CA ASN A 239 10.36 -44.31 -4.55
C ASN A 239 9.66 -43.77 -5.81
N SER A 240 8.36 -44.06 -5.95
CA SER A 240 7.56 -43.56 -7.07
C SER A 240 7.40 -42.04 -7.00
N VAL A 241 7.07 -41.51 -5.82
CA VAL A 241 6.95 -40.08 -5.55
C VAL A 241 8.28 -39.36 -5.85
N ASN A 242 9.40 -39.89 -5.36
CA ASN A 242 10.72 -39.33 -5.60
C ASN A 242 11.05 -39.27 -7.10
N ARG A 243 10.70 -40.29 -7.87
CA ARG A 243 10.88 -40.28 -9.33
C ARG A 243 10.08 -39.18 -10.00
N VAL A 244 8.80 -39.03 -9.65
CA VAL A 244 7.91 -37.99 -10.20
C VAL A 244 8.43 -36.60 -9.83
N ILE A 245 8.75 -36.37 -8.56
CA ILE A 245 9.24 -35.07 -8.08
C ILE A 245 10.58 -34.73 -8.74
N ARG A 246 11.55 -35.66 -8.76
CA ARG A 246 12.88 -35.43 -9.35
C ARG A 246 12.78 -35.04 -10.82
N GLU A 247 11.92 -35.70 -11.60
CA GLU A 247 11.74 -35.39 -13.01
C GLU A 247 11.13 -33.99 -13.20
N ASN A 248 10.11 -33.63 -12.41
CA ASN A 248 9.47 -32.32 -12.51
C ASN A 248 10.37 -31.18 -12.02
N ILE A 249 11.10 -31.36 -10.91
CA ILE A 249 12.04 -30.37 -10.38
C ILE A 249 13.17 -30.10 -11.39
N SER A 250 13.71 -31.14 -12.03
CA SER A 250 14.72 -30.97 -13.08
C SER A 250 14.18 -30.17 -14.27
N ARG A 251 12.91 -30.34 -14.64
CA ARG A 251 12.26 -29.56 -15.72
C ARG A 251 11.99 -28.11 -15.33
N LEU A 252 11.70 -27.87 -14.05
CA LEU A 252 11.51 -26.53 -13.49
C LEU A 252 12.83 -25.78 -13.32
N GLY A 253 13.98 -26.45 -13.43
CA GLY A 253 15.29 -25.83 -13.23
C GLY A 253 15.52 -25.37 -11.78
N SER A 254 14.93 -26.09 -10.82
CA SER A 254 15.04 -25.79 -9.39
C SER A 254 15.82 -26.89 -8.65
N ASP A 255 16.34 -26.55 -7.47
CA ASP A 255 17.05 -27.45 -6.56
C ASP A 255 16.21 -27.80 -5.31
N TYR A 256 14.89 -27.60 -5.39
CA TYR A 256 13.98 -28.01 -4.33
C TYR A 256 14.09 -29.51 -4.05
N TYR A 257 13.79 -29.90 -2.81
CA TYR A 257 13.72 -31.29 -2.39
C TYR A 257 12.64 -31.43 -1.33
N MET A 258 12.12 -32.64 -1.17
CA MET A 258 11.09 -32.93 -0.17
C MET A 258 11.60 -34.00 0.78
N THR A 259 11.48 -33.74 2.08
CA THR A 259 11.62 -34.77 3.11
C THR A 259 10.24 -35.35 3.36
N MET A 260 10.13 -36.68 3.42
CA MET A 260 8.84 -37.35 3.57
C MET A 260 8.95 -38.59 4.45
N MET A 261 7.84 -38.92 5.10
CA MET A 261 7.59 -40.16 5.78
C MET A 261 6.21 -40.68 5.37
N ALA A 262 6.15 -41.97 5.04
CA ALA A 262 4.92 -42.69 4.74
C ALA A 262 4.76 -43.85 5.72
N ILE A 263 3.56 -43.98 6.26
CA ILE A 263 3.18 -44.96 7.28
C ILE A 263 1.98 -45.73 6.74
N ARG A 264 2.08 -47.06 6.73
CA ARG A 264 0.96 -47.97 6.50
C ARG A 264 0.55 -48.58 7.84
N LEU A 265 -0.73 -48.47 8.15
CA LEU A 265 -1.34 -48.95 9.38
C LEU A 265 -2.20 -50.18 9.07
N ASP A 266 -1.79 -51.33 9.58
CA ASP A 266 -2.60 -52.55 9.62
C ASP A 266 -3.18 -52.69 11.06
N GLU A 267 -4.07 -53.67 11.34
CA GLU A 267 -4.72 -53.76 12.66
C GLU A 267 -3.72 -53.94 13.83
N ASP A 268 -2.63 -54.69 13.61
CA ASP A 268 -1.62 -54.99 14.63
C ASP A 268 -0.19 -54.57 14.22
N GLN A 269 -0.01 -54.01 13.03
CA GLN A 269 1.32 -53.72 12.49
C GLN A 269 1.38 -52.32 11.88
N MET A 270 2.46 -51.60 12.16
CA MET A 270 2.78 -50.34 11.55
C MET A 270 4.05 -50.49 10.72
N THR A 271 3.96 -50.21 9.41
CA THR A 271 5.11 -50.20 8.51
C THR A 271 5.44 -48.76 8.12
N ILE A 272 6.69 -48.34 8.28
CA ILE A 272 7.13 -46.97 8.01
C ILE A 272 8.25 -46.97 6.98
N ALA A 273 8.28 -45.97 6.09
CA ALA A 273 9.44 -45.63 5.29
C ALA A 273 9.63 -44.11 5.19
N GLY A 274 10.86 -43.69 4.89
CA GLY A 274 11.22 -42.28 4.71
C GLY A 274 11.92 -41.68 5.91
N LYS A 275 12.26 -40.38 5.79
CA LYS A 275 12.97 -39.61 6.82
C LYS A 275 12.52 -38.15 6.72
N HIS A 276 11.66 -37.73 7.66
CA HIS A 276 11.21 -36.35 7.81
C HIS A 276 11.36 -35.91 9.28
N GLN A 277 10.55 -36.48 10.17
CA GLN A 277 10.62 -36.29 11.63
C GLN A 277 10.66 -37.65 12.34
N ASP A 278 11.07 -37.67 13.60
CA ASP A 278 11.11 -38.89 14.40
C ASP A 278 9.70 -39.35 14.81
N VAL A 279 9.48 -40.67 14.81
CA VAL A 279 8.23 -41.26 15.30
C VAL A 279 8.38 -41.57 16.78
N LEU A 280 7.51 -40.98 17.60
CA LEU A 280 7.44 -41.25 19.04
C LEU A 280 6.40 -42.33 19.30
N ILE A 281 6.84 -43.45 19.91
CA ILE A 281 5.97 -44.55 20.33
C ILE A 281 6.02 -44.59 21.86
N TYR A 282 4.85 -44.49 22.50
CA TYR A 282 4.69 -44.49 23.96
C TYR A 282 3.82 -45.68 24.40
#